data_AF-A0A7Y2Q6G9-F1
#
_entry.id   AF-A0A7Y2Q6G9-F1
#
_cell.length_a   1.000
_cell.length_b   1.000
_cell.length_c   1.000
_cell.angle_alpha   90.00
_cell.angle_beta   90.00
_cell.angle_gamma   90.00
#
_symmetry.space_group_name_H-M   'P 1'
#
loop_
_entity.id
_entity.type
_entity.pdbx_description
1 polymer ?
#
loop_
_entity_poly.entity_id
_entity_poly.type
_entity_poly.pdbx_seq_one_letter_code
_entity_poly.pdbx_strand_id
1 'polypeptide(L)' 'MTDELSIRVERSFTAISPESWSRLSGTSKEGKALAYNPILSHAFLSALEDSGSATTQTGWLGPHLLLETD' A
#
# COMPACT_ATOMS: atom_id res chain seq x y z
N MET A 1 3.28 12.96 24.14
CA MET A 1 4.46 12.79 23.28
C MET A 1 4.00 13.07 21.87
N THR A 2 4.69 13.95 21.15
CA THR A 2 4.39 14.18 19.74
C THR A 2 5.20 13.16 18.98
N ASP A 3 4.54 12.23 18.29
CA ASP A 3 5.25 11.28 17.43
C ASP A 3 5.84 12.06 16.25
N GLU A 4 7.10 11.76 15.92
CA GLU A 4 7.75 12.29 14.72
C GLU A 4 7.14 11.59 13.50
N LEU A 5 6.63 12.38 12.56
CA LEU A 5 5.98 11.90 11.35
C LEU A 5 6.90 12.12 10.15
N SER A 6 7.18 11.05 9.41
CA SER A 6 7.91 11.11 8.15
C SER A 6 6.97 10.81 6.97
N ILE A 7 7.24 11.46 5.82
CA ILE A 7 6.52 11.21 4.57
C ILE A 7 7.53 10.66 3.56
N ARG A 8 7.21 9.51 2.98
CA ARG A 8 8.02 8.86 1.94
C ARG A 8 7.18 8.60 0.70
N VAL A 9 7.80 8.80 -0.46
CA VAL A 9 7.18 8.52 -1.77
C VAL A 9 7.83 7.29 -2.36
N GLU A 10 7.07 6.22 -2.54
CA GLU A 10 7.52 5.01 -3.21
C GLU A 10 7.01 4.91 -4.64
N ARG A 11 7.86 4.37 -5.52
CA ARG A 11 7.57 4.24 -6.96
C ARG A 11 7.02 2.88 -7.36
N SER A 12 7.07 1.93 -6.45
CA SER A 12 6.48 0.61 -6.64
C SER A 12 5.91 0.11 -5.32
N PHE A 13 4.79 -0.60 -5.42
CA PHE A 13 4.12 -1.19 -4.28
C PHE A 13 4.94 -2.31 -3.63
N THR A 14 5.84 -2.95 -4.39
CA THR A 14 6.73 -4.00 -3.88
C THR A 14 7.77 -3.46 -2.89
N ALA A 15 8.03 -2.15 -2.88
CA ALA A 15 8.90 -1.49 -1.91
C ALA A 15 8.22 -1.32 -0.52
N ILE A 16 6.92 -1.59 -0.43
CA ILE A 16 6.13 -1.53 0.81
C ILE A 16 6.01 -2.94 1.38
N SER A 17 6.38 -3.12 2.65
CA SER A 17 6.24 -4.42 3.33
C SER A 17 4.77 -4.87 3.41
N PRO A 18 4.44 -6.11 2.97
CA PRO A 18 3.09 -6.66 3.12
C PRO A 18 2.61 -6.71 4.56
N GLU A 19 3.53 -6.99 5.51
CA GLU A 19 3.24 -7.06 6.94
C GLU A 19 2.89 -5.68 7.49
N SER A 20 3.65 -4.65 7.11
CA SER A 20 3.36 -3.27 7.51
C SER A 20 2.04 -2.79 6.90
N TRP A 21 1.79 -3.09 5.64
CA TRP A 21 0.54 -2.74 4.95
C TRP A 21 -0.68 -3.41 5.58
N SER A 22 -0.54 -4.67 6.04
CA SER A 22 -1.62 -5.45 6.65
C SER A 22 -2.10 -4.90 8.00
N ARG A 23 -1.33 -3.97 8.61
CA ARG A 23 -1.74 -3.25 9.83
C ARG A 23 -2.78 -2.15 9.57
N LEU A 24 -2.91 -1.70 8.32
CA LEU A 24 -3.90 -0.68 7.95
C LEU A 24 -5.32 -1.25 7.96
N SER A 25 -6.31 -0.39 8.22
CA SER A 25 -7.71 -0.80 8.28
C SER A 25 -8.21 -1.30 6.92
N GLY A 26 -8.82 -2.49 6.90
CA GLY A 26 -9.45 -3.05 5.70
C GLY A 26 -8.49 -3.68 4.68
N THR A 27 -7.17 -3.72 4.94
CA THR A 27 -6.17 -4.33 4.04
C THR A 27 -5.91 -5.81 4.32
N SER A 28 -6.40 -6.32 5.45
CA SER A 28 -6.22 -7.71 5.91
C SER A 28 -7.51 -8.28 6.50
N LYS A 29 -7.64 -9.61 6.54
CA LYS A 29 -8.82 -10.30 7.10
C LYS A 29 -8.85 -10.24 8.63
N GLU A 30 -7.70 -9.98 9.22
CA GLU A 30 -7.44 -9.93 10.65
C GLU A 30 -7.79 -8.56 11.25
N GLY A 31 -8.02 -7.55 10.39
CA GLY A 31 -8.38 -6.20 10.79
C GLY A 31 -9.71 -6.13 11.55
N LYS A 32 -9.73 -5.33 12.63
CA LYS A 32 -10.91 -5.17 13.51
C LYS A 32 -11.72 -3.91 13.25
N ALA A 33 -11.10 -2.87 12.67
CA ALA A 33 -11.72 -1.56 12.52
C ALA A 33 -12.65 -1.47 11.30
N LEU A 34 -12.24 -2.06 10.18
CA LEU A 34 -13.00 -2.10 8.93
C LEU A 34 -12.97 -3.51 8.36
N ALA A 35 -14.06 -3.89 7.70
CA ALA A 35 -14.14 -5.15 6.97
C ALA A 35 -13.05 -5.20 5.89
N TYR A 36 -12.49 -6.39 5.69
CA TYR A 36 -11.49 -6.64 4.67
C TYR A 36 -12.01 -6.29 3.28
N ASN A 37 -11.26 -5.47 2.55
CA ASN A 37 -11.50 -5.17 1.16
C ASN A 37 -10.39 -5.79 0.29
N PRO A 38 -10.67 -6.83 -0.51
CA PRO A 38 -9.67 -7.52 -1.33
C PRO A 38 -8.88 -6.60 -2.28
N ILE A 39 -9.50 -5.53 -2.79
CA ILE A 39 -8.82 -4.59 -3.71
C ILE A 39 -7.85 -3.64 -2.99
N LEU A 40 -7.88 -3.59 -1.66
CA LEU A 40 -6.90 -2.87 -0.84
C LEU A 40 -5.77 -3.79 -0.34
N SER A 41 -5.83 -5.08 -0.65
CA SER A 41 -4.79 -6.01 -0.23
C SER A 41 -3.47 -5.71 -0.94
N HIS A 42 -2.37 -5.94 -0.22
CA HIS A 42 -1.03 -5.75 -0.80
C HIS A 42 -0.84 -6.61 -2.06
N ALA A 43 -1.25 -7.88 -1.98
CA ALA A 43 -1.16 -8.82 -3.10
C ALA A 43 -1.91 -8.35 -4.36
N PHE A 44 -3.11 -7.77 -4.20
CA PHE A 44 -3.87 -7.26 -5.34
C PHE A 44 -3.17 -6.06 -5.99
N LEU A 45 -2.74 -5.08 -5.19
CA LEU A 45 -2.09 -3.87 -5.69
C LEU A 45 -0.72 -4.18 -6.33
N SER A 46 0.06 -5.10 -5.74
CA SER A 46 1.31 -5.59 -6.35
C SER A 46 1.04 -6.25 -7.70
N ALA A 47 0.02 -7.11 -7.80
CA ALA A 47 -0.31 -7.80 -9.04
C ALA A 47 -0.71 -6.85 -10.18
N LEU A 48 -1.30 -5.69 -9.87
CA LEU A 48 -1.61 -4.67 -10.88
C LEU A 48 -0.35 -4.09 -11.53
N GLU A 49 0.69 -3.84 -10.73
CA GLU A 49 2.01 -3.39 -11.22
C GLU A 49 2.74 -4.52 -11.93
N ASP A 50 2.84 -5.69 -11.30
CA ASP A 50 3.58 -6.86 -11.79
C ASP A 50 3.03 -7.38 -13.12
N SER A 51 1.71 -7.28 -13.34
CA SER A 51 1.08 -7.67 -14.60
C SER A 51 1.36 -6.71 -15.76
N GLY A 52 1.91 -5.51 -15.49
CA GLY A 52 2.09 -4.47 -16.50
C GLY A 52 0.83 -3.65 -16.80
N SER A 53 -0.34 -4.05 -16.28
CA SER A 53 -1.64 -3.43 -16.60
C SER A 53 -1.74 -2.00 -16.06
N ALA A 54 -1.18 -1.78 -14.87
CA ALA A 54 -1.29 -0.52 -14.15
C ALA A 54 0.13 0.06 -13.95
N THR A 55 0.75 0.45 -15.06
CA THR A 55 2.13 0.96 -15.09
C THR A 55 2.20 2.31 -15.79
N THR A 56 3.34 2.98 -15.64
CA THR A 56 3.60 4.28 -16.28
C THR A 56 3.43 4.22 -17.79
N GLN A 57 3.76 3.08 -18.40
CA GLN A 57 3.63 2.82 -19.84
C GLN A 57 2.18 2.74 -20.30
N THR A 58 1.25 2.36 -19.41
CA THR A 58 -0.20 2.35 -19.68
C THR A 58 -0.88 3.65 -19.27
N GLY A 59 -0.11 4.68 -18.89
CA GLY A 59 -0.61 5.96 -18.41
C GLY A 59 -1.03 5.95 -16.93
N TRP A 60 -0.74 4.86 -16.21
CA TRP A 60 -1.04 4.73 -14.79
C TRP A 60 0.24 4.89 -13.96
N LEU A 61 0.51 6.11 -13.50
CA LEU A 61 1.60 6.39 -12.57
C LEU A 61 1.07 6.21 -11.15
N GLY A 62 1.58 5.23 -10.41
CA GLY A 62 1.26 4.99 -9.00
C GLY A 62 2.35 5.52 -8.06
N PRO A 63 2.40 6.83 -7.76
CA PRO A 63 3.24 7.32 -6.67
C PRO A 63 2.55 7.00 -5.34
N HIS A 64 3.13 6.09 -4.58
CA HIS A 64 2.59 5.68 -3.29
C HIS A 64 3.12 6.61 -2.20
N LEU A 65 2.23 7.32 -1.52
CA LEU A 65 2.57 8.18 -0.39
C LEU A 65 2.39 7.41 0.91
N LEU A 66 3.47 7.27 1.67
CA LEU A 66 3.46 6.66 3.00
C LEU A 66 3.65 7.75 4.04
N LEU A 67 2.79 7.73 5.06
CA LEU A 67 2.93 8.51 6.28
C LEU A 67 3.28 7.53 7.40
N GLU A 68 4.47 7.69 7.98
CA GLU A 68 5.05 6.74 8.92
C GLU A 68 5.46 7.48 10.19
N THR A 69 5.36 6.81 11.34
CA THR A 69 6.06 7.20 12.57
C THR A 69 7.35 6.38 12.65
N ASP A 70 8.41 6.94 13.23
CA ASP A 70 9.64 6.18 13.53
C ASP A 70 9.38 4.96 14.43
#